data_AF-A0A8I1TNL6-F1
#
_entry.id   AF-A0A8I1TNL6-F1
#
_cell.length_a   1.000
_cell.length_b   1.000
_cell.length_c   1.000
_cell.angle_alpha   90.00
_cell.angle_beta   90.00
_cell.angle_gamma   90.00
#
_symmetry.space_group_name_H-M   'P 1'
#
loop_
_entity.id
_entity.type
_entity.pdbx_description
1 polymer ?
#
loop_
_entity_poly.entity_id
_entity_poly.type
_entity_poly.pdbx_seq_one_letter_code
_entity_poly.pdbx_strand_id
1 'polypeptide(L)'
;MVPPAGAGPTDRMTRTVLALCDEAPAMLAPGARAELAALRASVTEPLRVAVVGRVSAGKSTLVNALIGRRVAPTAAGECTRVVTWYRFGAPDRAQLVLRDGTVHPLPFDGELPETLAVPAERIERIEVFLQSGVLRHMTLIDTPGLGSLDRPGDEAVRRVAIGEGATGETPSARAVEQASALLYLFRDVEKQDDIDFIRAHQAATGPMGSTAAGVIGVLSHADLFGSGPWSPRDPLVEARTVADRIAGDHPALLTAVVPVAALLAQAARTGQVTETKARTLAALQPVETARLQMLPRLGVPQGVDAAAAGRVLHELGPYAVNYARGVAGAGANALQNWLLHRSGLSPVEELVGTRFVRRCMPLTVERVLRGLRGLSRSMPASYEAGARLRDRIEQVELQPAMHRIAELRALQLLAGRSGALARDLTRELDLMIDNDEPWRRLGAGRPMSPPELRAELTRRWDRAQTATTTARDPRVGEAARVLTRSYALVGADLRPLPRM
;
A
#
# COMPACT_ATOMS: atom_id res chain seq x y z
N MET A 1 -10.17 23.85 -15.23
CA MET A 1 -8.76 24.23 -15.48
C MET A 1 -7.91 23.47 -14.47
N VAL A 2 -7.33 22.35 -14.90
CA VAL A 2 -6.48 21.49 -14.04
C VAL A 2 -5.17 22.26 -13.82
N PRO A 3 -4.69 22.45 -12.58
CA PRO A 3 -3.42 23.11 -12.36
C PRO A 3 -2.31 22.29 -13.03
N PRO A 4 -1.25 22.93 -13.56
CA PRO A 4 -0.15 22.21 -14.17
C PRO A 4 0.45 21.20 -13.19
N ALA A 5 0.83 20.03 -13.70
CA ALA A 5 1.57 19.03 -12.95
C ALA A 5 2.84 19.68 -12.34
N GLY A 6 2.94 19.71 -11.01
CA GLY A 6 4.05 20.32 -10.27
C GLY A 6 3.68 21.40 -9.23
N ALA A 7 2.40 21.77 -9.10
CA ALA A 7 1.95 22.83 -8.17
C ALA A 7 1.16 22.31 -6.94
N GLY A 8 1.14 20.99 -6.71
CA GLY A 8 0.40 20.39 -5.60
C GLY A 8 1.03 20.68 -4.23
N PRO A 9 0.27 20.60 -3.12
CA PRO A 9 0.81 20.75 -1.77
C PRO A 9 1.93 19.75 -1.45
N THR A 10 1.80 18.51 -1.94
CA THR A 10 2.82 17.46 -1.79
C THR A 10 4.14 17.83 -2.49
N ASP A 11 4.07 18.43 -3.68
CA ASP A 11 5.26 18.91 -4.40
C ASP A 11 5.93 20.08 -3.66
N ARG A 12 5.14 20.98 -3.07
CA ARG A 12 5.66 22.09 -2.25
C ARG A 12 6.39 21.55 -1.01
N MET A 13 5.77 20.62 -0.29
CA MET A 13 6.35 19.99 0.89
C MET A 13 7.67 19.26 0.57
N THR A 14 7.68 18.48 -0.51
CA THR A 14 8.85 17.76 -1.00
C THR A 14 9.99 18.72 -1.33
N ARG A 15 9.71 19.81 -2.08
CA ARG A 15 10.71 20.84 -2.40
C ARG A 15 11.27 21.53 -1.17
N THR A 16 10.42 21.88 -0.19
CA THR A 16 10.88 22.51 1.04
C THR A 16 11.86 21.61 1.80
N VAL A 17 11.60 20.30 1.88
CA VAL A 17 12.47 19.35 2.61
C VAL A 17 13.75 19.06 1.85
N LEU A 18 13.69 18.98 0.52
CA LEU A 18 14.90 18.87 -0.29
C LEU A 18 15.79 20.11 -0.14
N ALA A 19 15.23 21.31 -0.17
CA ALA A 19 15.97 22.54 0.09
C ALA A 19 16.63 22.53 1.48
N LEU A 20 15.91 22.08 2.51
CA LEU A 20 16.49 21.89 3.85
C LEU A 20 17.66 20.89 3.84
N CYS A 21 17.53 19.77 3.13
CA CYS A 21 18.59 18.78 2.99
C CYS A 21 19.81 19.33 2.22
N ASP A 22 19.58 20.23 1.26
CA ASP A 22 20.63 20.90 0.49
C ASP A 22 21.35 21.99 1.29
N GLU A 23 20.66 22.64 2.23
CA GLU A 23 21.22 23.63 3.18
C GLU A 23 21.96 22.94 4.36
N ALA A 24 21.51 21.74 4.77
CA ALA A 24 22.02 21.00 5.92
C ALA A 24 23.53 20.76 5.95
N PRO A 25 24.27 20.51 4.84
CA PRO A 25 25.72 20.31 4.88
C PRO A 25 26.50 21.46 5.53
N ALA A 26 26.01 22.70 5.41
CA ALA A 26 26.63 23.88 6.04
C ALA A 26 26.37 23.96 7.55
N MET A 27 25.42 23.17 8.06
CA MET A 27 24.99 23.12 9.47
C MET A 27 25.32 21.77 10.13
N LEU A 28 26.00 20.86 9.42
CA LEU A 28 26.35 19.53 9.90
C LEU A 28 27.88 19.36 10.09
N ALA A 29 28.25 18.43 10.98
CA ALA A 29 29.63 17.96 11.07
C ALA A 29 29.99 17.10 9.83
N PRO A 30 31.27 17.08 9.39
CA PRO A 30 31.68 16.33 8.19
C PRO A 30 31.30 14.84 8.20
N GLY A 31 31.30 14.20 9.38
CA GLY A 31 30.94 12.79 9.54
C GLY A 31 29.47 12.46 9.26
N ALA A 32 28.57 13.44 9.24
CA ALA A 32 27.13 13.25 9.03
C ALA A 32 26.72 13.24 7.53
N ARG A 33 27.67 13.45 6.60
CA ARG A 33 27.35 13.61 5.17
C ARG A 33 26.72 12.36 4.54
N ALA A 34 27.18 11.18 4.90
CA ALA A 34 26.64 9.92 4.36
C ALA A 34 25.18 9.70 4.81
N GLU A 35 24.91 9.95 6.09
CA GLU A 35 23.55 9.84 6.64
C GLU A 35 22.62 10.92 6.06
N LEU A 36 23.09 12.16 5.93
CA LEU A 36 22.33 13.20 5.22
C LEU A 36 22.02 12.82 3.77
N ALA A 37 22.99 12.27 3.04
CA ALA A 37 22.80 11.83 1.66
C ALA A 37 21.73 10.72 1.58
N ALA A 38 21.73 9.78 2.53
CA ALA A 38 20.71 8.74 2.63
C ALA A 38 19.32 9.33 2.94
N LEU A 39 19.22 10.27 3.90
CA LEU A 39 17.97 10.95 4.23
C LEU A 39 17.42 11.72 3.03
N ARG A 40 18.27 12.49 2.36
CA ARG A 40 17.92 13.25 1.15
C ARG A 40 17.45 12.35 0.03
N ALA A 41 18.18 11.26 -0.25
CA ALA A 41 17.81 10.30 -1.29
C ALA A 41 16.41 9.71 -1.02
N SER A 42 16.11 9.40 0.25
CA SER A 42 14.83 8.81 0.65
C SER A 42 13.61 9.69 0.36
N VAL A 43 13.77 11.02 0.20
CA VAL A 43 12.68 11.94 -0.19
C VAL A 43 12.28 11.75 -1.65
N THR A 44 13.24 11.40 -2.51
CA THR A 44 13.03 11.24 -3.96
C THR A 44 12.79 9.80 -4.39
N GLU A 45 12.95 8.84 -3.48
CA GLU A 45 12.72 7.44 -3.79
C GLU A 45 11.22 7.14 -3.93
N PRO A 46 10.83 6.26 -4.87
CA PRO A 46 9.46 5.77 -4.95
C PRO A 46 9.03 5.11 -3.64
N LEU A 47 7.73 5.22 -3.35
CA LEU A 47 7.16 4.66 -2.13
C LEU A 47 7.46 3.16 -2.02
N ARG A 48 8.01 2.71 -0.89
CA ARG A 48 8.25 1.28 -0.64
C ARG A 48 7.01 0.66 -0.01
N VAL A 49 6.37 -0.26 -0.72
CA VAL A 49 5.16 -0.98 -0.27
C VAL A 49 5.51 -2.46 -0.12
N ALA A 50 5.44 -3.00 1.09
CA ALA A 50 5.68 -4.43 1.32
C ALA A 50 4.37 -5.23 1.28
N VAL A 51 4.42 -6.36 0.58
CA VAL A 51 3.34 -7.35 0.52
C VAL A 51 3.68 -8.44 1.52
N VAL A 52 2.89 -8.51 2.58
CA VAL A 52 3.15 -9.36 3.75
C VAL A 52 1.96 -10.25 4.01
N GLY A 53 2.20 -11.44 4.54
CA GLY A 53 1.17 -12.40 4.88
C GLY A 53 1.76 -13.80 5.03
N ARG A 54 0.93 -14.75 5.46
CA ARG A 54 1.39 -16.12 5.69
C ARG A 54 1.94 -16.79 4.43
N VAL A 55 2.67 -17.90 4.63
CA VAL A 55 3.07 -18.79 3.53
C VAL A 55 1.82 -19.24 2.78
N SER A 56 1.90 -19.25 1.44
CA SER A 56 0.79 -19.60 0.55
C SER A 56 -0.45 -18.67 0.65
N ALA A 57 -0.31 -17.45 1.17
CA ALA A 57 -1.39 -16.46 1.17
C ALA A 57 -1.66 -15.81 -0.21
N GLY A 58 -0.93 -16.18 -1.27
CA GLY A 58 -1.10 -15.59 -2.61
C GLY A 58 -0.38 -14.25 -2.84
N LYS A 59 0.68 -13.96 -2.07
CA LYS A 59 1.46 -12.71 -2.16
C LYS A 59 2.03 -12.47 -3.56
N SER A 60 2.79 -13.42 -4.09
CA SER A 60 3.42 -13.31 -5.41
C SER A 60 2.37 -13.24 -6.55
N THR A 61 1.23 -13.91 -6.41
CA THR A 61 0.09 -13.79 -7.34
C THR A 61 -0.48 -12.37 -7.34
N LEU A 62 -0.65 -11.76 -6.15
CA LEU A 62 -1.09 -10.37 -6.03
C LEU A 62 -0.05 -9.39 -6.58
N VAL A 63 1.24 -9.63 -6.32
CA VAL A 63 2.34 -8.82 -6.86
C VAL A 63 2.31 -8.84 -8.39
N ASN A 64 2.16 -10.01 -9.01
CA ASN A 64 2.03 -10.13 -10.46
C ASN A 64 0.82 -9.36 -11.00
N ALA A 65 -0.32 -9.45 -10.31
CA ALA A 65 -1.53 -8.73 -10.69
C ALA A 65 -1.36 -7.20 -10.62
N LEU A 66 -0.72 -6.69 -9.56
CA LEU A 66 -0.42 -5.27 -9.36
C LEU A 66 0.60 -4.75 -10.40
N ILE A 67 1.64 -5.53 -10.70
CA ILE A 67 2.65 -5.17 -11.71
C ILE A 67 2.06 -5.24 -13.13
N GLY A 68 1.08 -6.12 -13.34
CA GLY A 68 0.50 -6.45 -14.64
C GLY A 68 1.37 -7.40 -15.47
N ARG A 69 2.33 -8.08 -14.84
CA ARG A 69 3.24 -9.04 -15.47
C ARG A 69 3.49 -10.21 -14.55
N ARG A 70 3.69 -11.41 -15.11
CA ARG A 70 4.10 -12.59 -14.36
C ARG A 70 5.62 -12.57 -14.18
N VAL A 71 6.07 -11.93 -13.10
CA VAL A 71 7.50 -11.72 -12.79
C VAL A 71 7.91 -12.44 -11.51
N ALA A 72 6.99 -12.55 -10.56
CA ALA A 72 7.16 -13.25 -9.30
C ALA A 72 6.73 -14.72 -9.49
N PRO A 73 7.57 -15.69 -9.08
CA PRO A 73 7.22 -17.10 -9.16
C PRO A 73 6.07 -17.38 -8.17
N THR A 74 5.01 -18.01 -8.66
CA THR A 74 3.80 -18.29 -7.84
C THR A 74 3.82 -19.69 -7.21
N ALA A 75 4.65 -20.60 -7.70
CA ALA A 75 4.93 -21.87 -7.05
C ALA A 75 5.90 -21.64 -5.87
N ALA A 76 5.84 -22.50 -4.84
CA ALA A 76 6.71 -22.43 -3.66
C ALA A 76 8.17 -22.83 -3.99
N GLY A 77 8.83 -22.06 -4.86
CA GLY A 77 10.22 -22.20 -5.27
C GLY A 77 11.19 -21.37 -4.42
N GLU A 78 12.49 -21.48 -4.68
CA GLU A 78 13.54 -20.85 -3.87
C GLU A 78 13.45 -19.32 -3.84
N CYS A 79 13.06 -18.70 -4.96
CA CYS A 79 12.87 -17.25 -5.05
C CYS A 79 11.75 -16.71 -4.14
N THR A 80 10.71 -17.50 -3.85
CA THR A 80 9.65 -17.09 -2.89
C THR A 80 10.16 -17.03 -1.44
N ARG A 81 11.39 -17.48 -1.21
CA ARG A 81 12.06 -17.51 0.11
C ARG A 81 13.04 -16.35 0.29
N VAL A 82 13.23 -15.52 -0.74
CA VAL A 82 14.11 -14.36 -0.71
C VAL A 82 13.26 -13.10 -0.91
N VAL A 83 13.56 -12.07 -0.12
CA VAL A 83 12.93 -10.75 -0.29
C VAL A 83 13.20 -10.24 -1.70
N THR A 84 12.16 -9.86 -2.43
CA THR A 84 12.29 -9.38 -3.81
C THR A 84 11.73 -7.97 -3.96
N TRP A 85 12.53 -7.07 -4.52
CA TRP A 85 12.19 -5.67 -4.75
C TRP A 85 11.92 -5.45 -6.23
N TYR A 86 10.70 -5.05 -6.58
CA TYR A 86 10.31 -4.67 -7.92
C TYR A 86 10.35 -3.16 -8.05
N ARG A 87 11.24 -2.66 -8.91
CA ARG A 87 11.52 -1.24 -9.12
C ARG A 87 11.31 -0.86 -10.57
N PHE A 88 11.02 0.42 -10.82
CA PHE A 88 11.09 0.93 -12.17
C PHE A 88 12.54 0.97 -12.66
N GLY A 89 12.79 0.49 -13.87
CA GLY A 89 14.08 0.63 -14.53
C GLY A 89 14.06 0.12 -15.96
N ALA A 90 15.00 0.62 -16.77
CA ALA A 90 15.23 0.17 -18.14
C ALA A 90 16.73 -0.13 -18.32
N PRO A 91 17.12 -1.22 -19.02
CA PRO A 91 16.25 -2.30 -19.50
C PRO A 91 15.72 -3.15 -18.34
N ASP A 92 14.75 -4.01 -18.66
CA ASP A 92 14.30 -5.09 -17.78
C ASP A 92 15.48 -5.98 -17.38
N ARG A 93 15.69 -6.19 -16.07
CA ARG A 93 16.78 -7.01 -15.54
C ARG A 93 16.51 -7.44 -14.10
N ALA A 94 17.20 -8.48 -13.64
CA ALA A 94 17.24 -8.88 -12.24
C ALA A 94 18.68 -9.01 -11.73
N GLN A 95 18.87 -8.80 -10.43
CA GLN A 95 20.16 -8.98 -9.76
C GLN A 95 19.99 -9.45 -8.32
N LEU A 96 20.93 -10.25 -7.83
CA LEU A 96 21.08 -10.60 -6.42
C LEU A 96 21.89 -9.51 -5.73
N VAL A 97 21.45 -9.13 -4.54
CA VAL A 97 22.25 -8.38 -3.58
C VAL A 97 22.54 -9.33 -2.42
N LEU A 98 23.82 -9.65 -2.22
CA LEU A 98 24.27 -10.53 -1.13
C LEU A 98 24.40 -9.74 0.18
N ARG A 99 24.46 -10.47 1.30
CA ARG A 99 24.61 -9.85 2.64
C ARG A 99 25.91 -9.08 2.84
N ASP A 100 26.95 -9.38 2.06
CA ASP A 100 28.22 -8.64 2.05
C ASP A 100 28.18 -7.39 1.16
N GLY A 101 27.05 -7.12 0.51
CA GLY A 101 26.85 -6.00 -0.41
C GLY A 101 27.21 -6.31 -1.87
N THR A 102 27.76 -7.49 -2.18
CA THR A 102 28.09 -7.89 -3.54
C THR A 102 26.83 -8.03 -4.39
N VAL A 103 26.90 -7.56 -5.64
CA VAL A 103 25.79 -7.62 -6.60
C VAL A 103 26.13 -8.59 -7.72
N HIS A 104 25.25 -9.58 -7.97
CA HIS A 104 25.38 -10.53 -9.07
C HIS A 104 24.20 -10.41 -10.04
N PRO A 105 24.44 -10.28 -11.35
CA PRO A 105 23.37 -10.35 -12.34
C PRO A 105 22.63 -11.69 -12.26
N LEU A 106 21.30 -11.65 -12.40
CA LEU A 106 20.48 -12.83 -12.57
C LEU A 106 19.99 -12.91 -14.02
N PRO A 107 20.02 -14.09 -14.66
CA PRO A 107 19.29 -14.32 -15.89
C PRO A 107 17.83 -13.92 -15.71
N PHE A 108 17.31 -13.10 -16.63
CA PHE A 108 15.95 -12.59 -16.57
C PHE A 108 15.37 -12.47 -17.98
N ASP A 109 14.38 -13.30 -18.28
CA ASP A 109 13.65 -13.35 -19.56
C ASP A 109 12.18 -12.94 -19.40
N GLY A 110 11.85 -12.27 -18.31
CA GLY A 110 10.51 -11.80 -17.99
C GLY A 110 9.94 -12.38 -16.70
N GLU A 111 10.46 -13.53 -16.25
CA GLU A 111 10.12 -14.14 -14.96
C GLU A 111 11.41 -14.43 -14.17
N LEU A 112 11.32 -14.43 -12.84
CA LEU A 112 12.45 -14.88 -12.01
C LEU A 112 12.59 -16.41 -12.12
N PRO A 113 13.83 -16.94 -12.11
CA PRO A 113 14.04 -18.39 -12.16
C PRO A 113 13.47 -19.06 -10.91
N GLU A 114 13.08 -20.33 -11.01
CA GLU A 114 12.58 -21.09 -9.84
C GLU A 114 13.69 -21.45 -8.84
N THR A 115 14.93 -21.54 -9.32
CA THR A 115 16.13 -21.92 -8.57
C THR A 115 17.19 -20.82 -8.62
N LEU A 116 17.95 -20.67 -7.53
CA LEU A 116 18.98 -19.65 -7.38
C LEU A 116 20.37 -20.30 -7.36
N ALA A 117 21.33 -19.67 -8.06
CA ALA A 117 22.72 -20.12 -8.06
C ALA A 117 23.44 -19.93 -6.71
N VAL A 118 22.86 -19.14 -5.80
CA VAL A 118 23.40 -18.82 -4.48
C VAL A 118 22.39 -19.25 -3.42
N PRO A 119 22.82 -19.88 -2.30
CA PRO A 119 21.92 -20.22 -1.20
C PRO A 119 21.19 -18.99 -0.64
N ALA A 120 19.88 -19.14 -0.38
CA ALA A 120 19.00 -18.07 0.10
C ALA A 120 19.53 -17.35 1.35
N GLU A 121 20.26 -18.07 2.22
CA GLU A 121 20.79 -17.54 3.48
C GLU A 121 21.87 -16.47 3.26
N ARG A 122 22.59 -16.52 2.13
CA ARG A 122 23.62 -15.53 1.77
C ARG A 122 23.07 -14.31 1.05
N ILE A 123 21.82 -14.37 0.62
CA ILE A 123 21.17 -13.33 -0.17
C ILE A 123 20.48 -12.36 0.78
N GLU A 124 20.73 -11.06 0.59
CA GLU A 124 19.97 -10.01 1.26
C GLU A 124 18.64 -9.79 0.53
N ARG A 125 18.66 -9.67 -0.80
CA ARG A 125 17.45 -9.45 -1.60
C ARG A 125 17.71 -9.69 -3.09
N ILE A 126 16.63 -9.89 -3.83
CA ILE A 126 16.61 -9.79 -5.29
C ILE A 126 16.11 -8.39 -5.65
N GLU A 127 16.77 -7.71 -6.58
CA GLU A 127 16.25 -6.50 -7.22
C GLU A 127 15.85 -6.79 -8.66
N VAL A 128 14.58 -6.55 -8.98
CA VAL A 128 14.02 -6.68 -10.32
C VAL A 128 13.67 -5.28 -10.82
N PHE A 129 14.25 -4.88 -11.94
CA PHE A 129 13.98 -3.61 -12.59
C PHE A 129 13.09 -3.88 -13.79
N LEU A 130 11.93 -3.21 -13.85
CA LEU A 130 10.93 -3.41 -14.89
C LEU A 130 10.49 -2.07 -15.48
N GLN A 131 10.21 -2.06 -16.78
CA GLN A 131 9.58 -0.92 -17.47
C GLN A 131 8.06 -0.87 -17.24
N SER A 132 7.61 -0.97 -15.98
CA SER A 132 6.19 -0.90 -15.62
C SER A 132 5.81 0.49 -15.08
N GLY A 133 4.72 1.06 -15.61
CA GLY A 133 4.24 2.38 -15.20
C GLY A 133 3.90 2.48 -13.71
N VAL A 134 3.36 1.40 -13.14
CA VAL A 134 2.99 1.36 -11.71
C VAL A 134 4.22 1.53 -10.81
N LEU A 135 5.38 1.01 -11.22
CA LEU A 135 6.60 1.04 -10.43
C LEU A 135 7.33 2.39 -10.47
N ARG A 136 6.87 3.34 -11.30
CA ARG A 136 7.40 4.71 -11.30
C ARG A 136 7.06 5.46 -10.02
N HIS A 137 5.96 5.06 -9.37
CA HIS A 137 5.44 5.72 -8.18
C HIS A 137 5.64 4.89 -6.90
N MET A 138 5.95 3.61 -7.03
CA MET A 138 6.22 2.73 -5.91
C MET A 138 7.25 1.64 -6.22
N THR A 139 7.97 1.19 -5.19
CA THR A 139 8.71 -0.07 -5.16
C THR A 139 7.86 -1.10 -4.44
N LEU A 140 7.53 -2.21 -5.09
CA LEU A 140 6.85 -3.33 -4.44
C LEU A 140 7.89 -4.27 -3.83
N ILE A 141 7.70 -4.64 -2.57
CA ILE A 141 8.57 -5.58 -1.85
C ILE A 141 7.75 -6.84 -1.58
N ASP A 142 8.06 -7.93 -2.29
CA ASP A 142 7.52 -9.25 -1.99
C ASP A 142 8.35 -9.87 -0.86
N THR A 143 7.69 -10.19 0.24
CA THR A 143 8.33 -10.75 1.43
C THR A 143 8.08 -12.27 1.51
N PRO A 144 9.04 -13.07 1.99
CA PRO A 144 8.79 -14.46 2.36
C PRO A 144 7.63 -14.57 3.36
N GLY A 145 6.87 -15.66 3.30
CA GLY A 145 5.65 -15.79 4.11
C GLY A 145 5.92 -15.89 5.62
N LEU A 146 5.07 -15.27 6.42
CA LEU A 146 5.12 -15.37 7.88
C LEU A 146 4.65 -16.78 8.33
N GLY A 147 5.49 -17.57 9.01
CA GLY A 147 5.03 -18.65 9.89
C GLY A 147 5.23 -20.11 9.46
N SER A 148 6.35 -20.49 8.83
CA SER A 148 6.82 -21.88 8.94
C SER A 148 7.58 -22.05 10.25
N LEU A 149 6.96 -22.73 11.22
CA LEU A 149 7.55 -23.08 12.52
C LEU A 149 8.81 -23.97 12.41
N ASP A 150 9.20 -24.40 11.21
CA ASP A 150 10.36 -25.26 10.97
C ASP A 150 11.62 -24.50 10.51
N ARG A 151 11.60 -23.15 10.49
CA ARG A 151 12.70 -22.36 9.91
C ARG A 151 13.26 -21.29 10.87
N PRO A 152 14.59 -21.28 11.11
CA PRO A 152 15.26 -20.28 11.96
C PRO A 152 15.09 -18.80 11.54
N GLY A 153 14.56 -18.50 10.35
CA GLY A 153 14.33 -17.14 9.85
C GLY A 153 12.92 -16.58 10.09
N ASP A 154 11.90 -17.42 10.17
CA ASP A 154 10.50 -17.00 10.31
C ASP A 154 10.17 -16.61 11.76
N GLU A 155 10.80 -17.31 12.71
CA GLU A 155 10.76 -16.95 14.13
C GLU A 155 11.46 -15.60 14.38
N ALA A 156 12.44 -15.20 13.56
CA ALA A 156 13.13 -13.93 13.71
C ALA A 156 12.33 -12.74 13.14
N VAL A 157 11.62 -12.90 12.02
CA VAL A 157 10.63 -11.90 11.56
C VAL A 157 9.53 -11.74 12.60
N ARG A 158 9.11 -12.84 13.23
CA ARG A 158 8.15 -12.84 14.35
C ARG A 158 8.74 -12.13 15.56
N ARG A 159 9.94 -12.50 16.05
CA ARG A 159 10.61 -11.96 17.25
C ARG A 159 10.90 -10.47 17.18
N VAL A 160 11.41 -9.98 16.04
CA VAL A 160 11.53 -8.54 15.76
C VAL A 160 10.16 -7.85 15.83
N ALA A 161 9.11 -8.53 15.35
CA ALA A 161 7.72 -8.07 15.39
C ALA A 161 6.97 -8.34 16.70
N ILE A 162 7.59 -8.83 17.78
CA ILE A 162 6.99 -8.86 19.14
C ILE A 162 7.84 -8.10 20.16
N GLY A 163 8.94 -7.48 19.72
CA GLY A 163 9.86 -6.75 20.59
C GLY A 163 10.77 -7.66 21.43
N GLU A 164 10.76 -8.97 21.20
CA GLU A 164 11.63 -9.94 21.88
C GLU A 164 12.86 -10.26 21.05
N GLY A 165 13.91 -9.43 21.19
CA GLY A 165 15.27 -9.78 20.76
C GLY A 165 15.65 -9.39 19.33
N ALA A 166 16.78 -8.68 19.25
CA ALA A 166 17.59 -8.29 18.10
C ALA A 166 16.88 -7.68 16.88
N THR A 167 16.84 -6.34 16.88
CA THR A 167 16.58 -5.46 15.73
C THR A 167 17.22 -5.96 14.44
N GLY A 168 16.44 -6.17 13.37
CA GLY A 168 16.95 -6.25 12.01
C GLY A 168 17.94 -7.38 11.68
N GLU A 169 17.86 -8.58 12.28
CA GLU A 169 18.81 -9.65 11.96
C GLU A 169 18.52 -10.38 10.64
N THR A 170 17.27 -10.39 10.18
CA THR A 170 16.87 -11.06 8.93
C THR A 170 16.57 -10.06 7.81
N PRO A 171 16.82 -10.43 6.53
CA PRO A 171 16.52 -9.56 5.40
C PRO A 171 15.02 -9.22 5.29
N SER A 172 14.13 -10.17 5.63
CA SER A 172 12.68 -9.95 5.64
C SER A 172 12.25 -8.90 6.67
N ALA A 173 12.78 -8.95 7.89
CA ALA A 173 12.47 -7.95 8.92
C ALA A 173 12.94 -6.55 8.50
N ARG A 174 14.18 -6.44 7.99
CA ARG A 174 14.71 -5.17 7.46
C ARG A 174 13.88 -4.63 6.30
N ALA A 175 13.44 -5.50 5.39
CA ALA A 175 12.63 -5.10 4.24
C ALA A 175 11.27 -4.54 4.67
N VAL A 176 10.64 -5.14 5.68
CA VAL A 176 9.40 -4.65 6.29
C VAL A 176 9.63 -3.33 7.02
N GLU A 177 10.71 -3.19 7.81
CA GLU A 177 11.07 -1.92 8.47
C GLU A 177 11.37 -0.80 7.46
N GLN A 178 11.95 -1.13 6.32
CA GLN A 178 12.24 -0.20 5.24
C GLN A 178 10.99 0.16 4.41
N ALA A 179 9.91 -0.61 4.52
CA ALA A 179 8.66 -0.31 3.86
C ALA A 179 7.96 0.86 4.56
N SER A 180 7.39 1.75 3.75
CA SER A 180 6.60 2.89 4.23
C SER A 180 5.11 2.58 4.31
N ALA A 181 4.69 1.47 3.70
CA ALA A 181 3.33 0.97 3.72
C ALA A 181 3.28 -0.55 3.57
N LEU A 182 2.21 -1.17 4.06
CA LEU A 182 1.97 -2.61 4.07
C LEU A 182 0.67 -2.98 3.36
N LEU A 183 0.76 -3.93 2.43
CA LEU A 183 -0.36 -4.73 1.97
C LEU A 183 -0.34 -6.05 2.75
N TYR A 184 -1.21 -6.17 3.76
CA TYR A 184 -1.26 -7.34 4.63
C TYR A 184 -2.33 -8.34 4.15
N LEU A 185 -1.92 -9.55 3.81
CA LEU A 185 -2.80 -10.60 3.29
C LEU A 185 -3.29 -11.51 4.42
N PHE A 186 -4.60 -11.46 4.65
CA PHE A 186 -5.36 -12.43 5.43
C PHE A 186 -5.82 -13.57 4.52
N ARG A 187 -5.83 -14.81 5.02
CA ARG A 187 -6.34 -15.96 4.26
C ARG A 187 -7.82 -16.23 4.54
N ASP A 188 -8.16 -16.31 5.83
CA ASP A 188 -9.51 -16.65 6.27
C ASP A 188 -9.98 -15.58 7.27
N VAL A 189 -9.70 -15.78 8.55
CA VAL A 189 -9.91 -14.81 9.62
C VAL A 189 -8.57 -14.23 10.07
N GLU A 190 -8.64 -13.03 10.62
CA GLU A 190 -7.57 -12.40 11.37
C GLU A 190 -7.24 -13.23 12.61
N LYS A 191 -6.00 -13.71 12.72
CA LYS A 191 -5.50 -14.35 13.94
C LYS A 191 -4.82 -13.31 14.80
N GLN A 192 -4.70 -13.60 16.09
CA GLN A 192 -4.04 -12.69 17.03
C GLN A 192 -2.61 -12.32 16.60
N ASP A 193 -1.84 -13.31 16.14
CA ASP A 193 -0.49 -13.09 15.59
C ASP A 193 -0.46 -12.13 14.39
N ASP A 194 -1.51 -12.09 13.56
CA ASP A 194 -1.58 -11.17 12.42
C ASP A 194 -1.71 -9.72 12.91
N ILE A 195 -2.54 -9.52 13.94
CA ILE A 195 -2.78 -8.21 14.56
C ILE A 195 -1.55 -7.73 15.32
N ASP A 196 -0.88 -8.62 16.06
CA ASP A 196 0.32 -8.29 16.81
C ASP A 196 1.46 -7.89 15.86
N PHE A 197 1.61 -8.59 14.73
CA PHE A 197 2.57 -8.19 13.68
C PHE A 197 2.30 -6.78 13.17
N ILE A 198 1.03 -6.45 12.84
CA ILE A 198 0.67 -5.13 12.33
C ILE A 198 0.97 -4.05 13.38
N ARG A 199 0.64 -4.30 14.65
CA ARG A 199 0.92 -3.38 15.76
C ARG A 199 2.41 -3.14 15.96
N ALA A 200 3.22 -4.19 15.90
CA ALA A 200 4.66 -4.05 16.08
C ALA A 200 5.33 -3.32 14.92
N HIS A 201 4.92 -3.58 13.68
CA HIS A 201 5.36 -2.78 12.55
C HIS A 201 5.01 -1.30 12.76
N GLN A 202 3.76 -1.01 13.12
CA GLN A 202 3.32 0.35 13.43
C GLN A 202 4.14 1.02 14.53
N ALA A 203 4.54 0.27 15.56
CA ALA A 203 5.41 0.76 16.63
C ALA A 203 6.84 1.03 16.14
N ALA A 204 7.39 0.14 15.31
CA ALA A 204 8.75 0.24 14.76
C ALA A 204 8.91 1.41 13.78
N THR A 205 7.88 1.72 13.00
CA THR A 205 7.86 2.84 12.03
C THR A 205 7.71 4.22 12.73
N GLY A 206 7.68 4.23 14.08
CA GLY A 206 7.67 5.41 14.93
C GLY A 206 6.28 6.06 15.08
N PRO A 207 6.19 7.19 15.81
CA PRO A 207 4.91 7.78 16.23
C PRO A 207 3.95 8.12 15.10
N MET A 208 4.43 8.24 13.85
CA MET A 208 3.66 8.59 12.65
C MET A 208 3.40 7.40 11.71
N GLY A 209 4.27 6.38 11.75
CA GLY A 209 4.06 5.11 11.05
C GLY A 209 3.03 4.20 11.74
N SER A 210 2.58 4.59 12.93
CA SER A 210 1.50 3.95 13.68
C SER A 210 0.07 4.34 13.26
N THR A 211 -0.08 5.07 12.14
CA THR A 211 -1.39 5.31 11.55
C THR A 211 -1.91 4.06 10.84
N ALA A 212 -3.22 3.81 10.89
CA ALA A 212 -3.92 2.92 9.96
C ALA A 212 -3.65 3.27 8.48
N ALA A 213 -3.23 4.50 8.20
CA ALA A 213 -2.89 4.99 6.86
C ALA A 213 -1.76 4.21 6.17
N GLY A 214 -0.89 3.55 6.94
CA GLY A 214 0.21 2.75 6.40
C GLY A 214 -0.16 1.30 6.08
N VAL A 215 -1.36 0.81 6.40
CA VAL A 215 -1.70 -0.62 6.25
C VAL A 215 -3.06 -0.82 5.58
N ILE A 216 -3.06 -1.51 4.45
CA ILE A 216 -4.26 -2.00 3.77
C ILE A 216 -4.31 -3.51 3.94
N GLY A 217 -5.43 -4.00 4.44
CA GLY A 217 -5.72 -5.43 4.50
C GLY A 217 -6.21 -5.94 3.15
N VAL A 218 -5.79 -7.15 2.80
CA VAL A 218 -6.28 -7.90 1.65
C VAL A 218 -6.77 -9.25 2.17
N LEU A 219 -8.07 -9.52 2.02
CA LEU A 219 -8.60 -10.85 2.27
C LEU A 219 -8.41 -11.68 1.00
N SER A 220 -7.33 -12.45 0.97
CA SER A 220 -6.90 -13.26 -0.17
C SER A 220 -7.77 -14.49 -0.36
N HIS A 221 -7.70 -15.10 -1.56
CA HIS A 221 -8.50 -16.26 -1.95
C HIS A 221 -10.01 -16.05 -1.74
N ALA A 222 -10.48 -14.81 -1.91
CA ALA A 222 -11.88 -14.47 -1.72
C ALA A 222 -12.83 -15.27 -2.63
N ASP A 223 -12.31 -15.74 -3.77
CA ASP A 223 -13.00 -16.62 -4.71
C ASP A 223 -13.29 -18.04 -4.18
N LEU A 224 -12.59 -18.45 -3.12
CA LEU A 224 -12.73 -19.75 -2.46
C LEU A 224 -13.38 -19.64 -1.08
N PHE A 225 -13.82 -18.45 -0.68
CA PHE A 225 -14.29 -18.16 0.67
C PHE A 225 -15.64 -18.85 1.01
N GLY A 226 -15.90 -19.02 2.30
CA GLY A 226 -17.16 -19.56 2.81
C GLY A 226 -17.43 -20.99 2.33
N SER A 227 -18.57 -21.20 1.67
CA SER A 227 -18.93 -22.52 1.09
C SER A 227 -18.21 -22.83 -0.23
N GLY A 228 -17.39 -21.90 -0.72
CA GLY A 228 -16.58 -22.05 -1.92
C GLY A 228 -17.35 -21.82 -3.23
N PRO A 229 -16.65 -21.92 -4.37
CA PRO A 229 -17.11 -21.42 -5.67
C PRO A 229 -18.21 -22.26 -6.31
N TRP A 230 -18.60 -23.39 -5.71
CA TRP A 230 -19.62 -24.30 -6.22
C TRP A 230 -20.96 -24.16 -5.47
N SER A 231 -21.02 -23.30 -4.46
CA SER A 231 -22.21 -23.00 -3.68
C SER A 231 -23.17 -22.06 -4.42
N PRO A 232 -24.48 -22.06 -4.11
CA PRO A 232 -25.41 -21.03 -4.58
C PRO A 232 -25.06 -19.61 -4.09
N ARG A 233 -24.34 -19.49 -2.98
CA ARG A 233 -23.87 -18.20 -2.44
C ARG A 233 -22.54 -17.82 -3.09
N ASP A 234 -22.42 -16.56 -3.53
CA ASP A 234 -21.21 -16.04 -4.17
C ASP A 234 -20.10 -15.82 -3.11
N PRO A 235 -18.97 -16.57 -3.18
CA PRO A 235 -17.85 -16.42 -2.25
C PRO A 235 -17.34 -14.99 -2.07
N LEU A 236 -17.36 -14.17 -3.13
CA LEU A 236 -16.87 -12.79 -3.04
C LEU A 236 -17.77 -11.91 -2.17
N VAL A 237 -19.07 -12.20 -2.14
CA VAL A 237 -20.04 -11.48 -1.29
C VAL A 237 -19.85 -11.88 0.17
N GLU A 238 -19.64 -13.17 0.43
CA GLU A 238 -19.32 -13.67 1.77
C GLU A 238 -17.99 -13.09 2.28
N ALA A 239 -16.95 -13.11 1.45
CA ALA A 239 -15.64 -12.54 1.75
C ALA A 239 -15.74 -11.03 2.04
N ARG A 240 -16.57 -10.29 1.31
CA ARG A 240 -16.78 -8.86 1.56
C ARG A 240 -17.31 -8.59 2.96
N THR A 241 -18.27 -9.39 3.41
CA THR A 241 -18.86 -9.27 4.76
C THR A 241 -17.79 -9.47 5.84
N VAL A 242 -16.90 -10.45 5.66
CA VAL A 242 -15.80 -10.69 6.61
C VAL A 242 -14.74 -9.60 6.53
N ALA A 243 -14.38 -9.13 5.34
CA ALA A 243 -13.44 -8.03 5.17
C ALA A 243 -13.93 -6.74 5.87
N ASP A 244 -15.20 -6.39 5.71
CA ASP A 244 -15.79 -5.23 6.38
C ASP A 244 -15.81 -5.36 7.89
N ARG A 245 -16.05 -6.57 8.41
CA ARG A 245 -15.92 -6.88 9.84
C ARG A 245 -14.49 -6.67 10.34
N ILE A 246 -13.47 -7.25 9.68
CA ILE A 246 -12.07 -7.09 10.08
C ILE A 246 -11.66 -5.61 10.11
N ALA A 247 -12.05 -4.84 9.10
CA ALA A 247 -11.78 -3.41 9.04
C ALA A 247 -12.45 -2.66 10.20
N GLY A 248 -13.71 -3.02 10.53
CA GLY A 248 -14.48 -2.43 11.63
C GLY A 248 -13.98 -2.77 13.03
N ASP A 249 -13.41 -3.97 13.20
CA ASP A 249 -12.85 -4.44 14.47
C ASP A 249 -11.47 -3.82 14.76
N HIS A 250 -10.75 -3.37 13.72
CA HIS A 250 -9.38 -2.83 13.84
C HIS A 250 -9.14 -1.48 13.14
N PRO A 251 -9.98 -0.44 13.38
CA PRO A 251 -9.91 0.83 12.66
C PRO A 251 -8.65 1.67 12.96
N ALA A 252 -7.95 1.37 14.06
CA ALA A 252 -6.67 1.99 14.39
C ALA A 252 -5.49 1.35 13.64
N LEU A 253 -5.64 0.11 13.17
CA LEU A 253 -4.59 -0.68 12.53
C LEU A 253 -4.75 -0.75 11.01
N LEU A 254 -5.98 -0.86 10.53
CA LEU A 254 -6.30 -1.11 9.13
C LEU A 254 -7.08 0.07 8.55
N THR A 255 -6.60 0.57 7.42
CA THR A 255 -7.31 1.58 6.63
C THR A 255 -8.61 1.04 6.04
N ALA A 256 -8.54 -0.19 5.53
CA ALA A 256 -9.60 -0.94 4.89
C ALA A 256 -9.13 -2.38 4.74
N VAL A 257 -10.07 -3.29 4.53
CA VAL A 257 -9.78 -4.66 4.10
C VAL A 257 -10.55 -4.92 2.81
N VAL A 258 -9.86 -5.38 1.77
CA VAL A 258 -10.47 -5.65 0.46
C VAL A 258 -10.41 -7.15 0.17
N PRO A 259 -11.56 -7.80 -0.14
CA PRO A 259 -11.54 -9.18 -0.62
C PRO A 259 -10.95 -9.22 -2.03
N VAL A 260 -9.97 -10.10 -2.25
CA VAL A 260 -9.26 -10.21 -3.53
C VAL A 260 -9.15 -11.66 -3.96
N ALA A 261 -9.58 -11.90 -5.20
CA ALA A 261 -9.32 -13.12 -5.95
C ALA A 261 -8.10 -12.89 -6.85
N ALA A 262 -6.90 -13.06 -6.27
CA ALA A 262 -5.64 -12.67 -6.92
C ALA A 262 -5.39 -13.44 -8.23
N LEU A 263 -5.88 -14.67 -8.35
CA LEU A 263 -5.76 -15.45 -9.58
C LEU A 263 -6.58 -14.86 -10.73
N LEU A 264 -7.81 -14.40 -10.45
CA LEU A 264 -8.64 -13.68 -11.44
C LEU A 264 -7.96 -12.36 -11.86
N ALA A 265 -7.44 -11.63 -10.87
CA ALA A 265 -6.72 -10.38 -11.09
C ALA A 265 -5.49 -10.57 -11.99
N GLN A 266 -4.64 -11.56 -11.65
CA GLN A 266 -3.44 -11.89 -12.41
C GLN A 266 -3.82 -12.30 -13.83
N ALA A 267 -4.79 -13.18 -14.00
CA ALA A 267 -5.19 -13.64 -15.33
C ALA A 267 -5.65 -12.49 -16.22
N ALA A 268 -6.45 -11.57 -15.67
CA ALA A 268 -6.95 -10.40 -16.40
C ALA A 268 -5.86 -9.38 -16.76
N ARG A 269 -4.78 -9.31 -15.98
CA ARG A 269 -3.73 -8.28 -16.13
C ARG A 269 -2.50 -8.75 -16.90
N THR A 270 -2.24 -10.05 -16.95
CA THR A 270 -0.98 -10.60 -17.46
C THR A 270 -1.11 -11.26 -18.85
N GLY A 271 -2.18 -10.94 -19.59
CA GLY A 271 -2.40 -11.47 -20.94
C GLY A 271 -2.79 -12.95 -20.98
N GLN A 272 -3.19 -13.55 -19.85
CA GLN A 272 -3.57 -14.97 -19.81
C GLN A 272 -4.95 -15.23 -20.42
N VAL A 273 -5.82 -14.23 -20.56
CA VAL A 273 -7.16 -14.38 -21.13
C VAL A 273 -7.07 -14.37 -22.66
N THR A 274 -7.35 -15.53 -23.29
CA THR A 274 -7.30 -15.70 -24.75
C THR A 274 -8.66 -16.14 -25.30
N GLU A 275 -8.89 -15.97 -26.60
CA GLU A 275 -10.11 -16.43 -27.27
C GLU A 275 -10.33 -17.94 -27.12
N THR A 276 -9.25 -18.72 -27.09
CA THR A 276 -9.34 -20.16 -26.83
C THR A 276 -9.89 -20.44 -25.44
N LYS A 277 -9.38 -19.75 -24.40
CA LYS A 277 -9.91 -19.92 -23.03
C LYS A 277 -11.35 -19.44 -22.89
N ALA A 278 -11.70 -18.32 -23.53
CA ALA A 278 -13.07 -17.82 -23.53
C ALA A 278 -14.04 -18.83 -24.16
N ARG A 279 -13.70 -19.40 -25.33
CA ARG A 279 -14.51 -20.46 -25.97
C ARG A 279 -14.61 -21.73 -25.13
N THR A 280 -13.50 -22.21 -24.56
CA THR A 280 -13.51 -23.38 -23.66
C THR A 280 -14.44 -23.15 -22.47
N LEU A 281 -14.37 -21.95 -21.87
CA LEU A 281 -15.19 -21.60 -20.73
C LEU A 281 -16.67 -21.42 -21.09
N ALA A 282 -16.97 -20.81 -22.25
CA ALA A 282 -18.32 -20.68 -22.78
C ALA A 282 -18.97 -22.04 -23.07
N ALA A 283 -18.19 -23.02 -23.57
CA ALA A 283 -18.68 -24.37 -23.81
C ALA A 283 -19.08 -25.12 -22.53
N LEU A 284 -18.65 -24.65 -21.36
CA LEU A 284 -19.07 -25.18 -20.06
C LEU A 284 -20.36 -24.53 -19.53
N GLN A 285 -20.90 -23.50 -20.18
CA GLN A 285 -22.14 -22.81 -19.78
C GLN A 285 -23.32 -23.76 -19.47
N PRO A 286 -23.64 -24.76 -20.32
CA PRO A 286 -24.80 -25.64 -20.10
C PRO A 286 -24.56 -26.69 -19.00
N VAL A 287 -23.34 -26.81 -18.47
CA VAL A 287 -23.02 -27.81 -17.44
C VAL A 287 -23.50 -27.31 -16.08
N GLU A 288 -24.23 -28.17 -15.36
CA GLU A 288 -24.66 -27.90 -13.99
C GLU A 288 -23.47 -27.74 -13.04
N THR A 289 -23.60 -26.83 -12.08
CA THR A 289 -22.53 -26.49 -11.12
C THR A 289 -22.01 -27.69 -10.33
N ALA A 290 -22.90 -28.60 -9.90
CA ALA A 290 -22.51 -29.83 -9.20
C ALA A 290 -21.62 -30.73 -10.08
N ARG A 291 -21.89 -30.79 -11.39
CA ARG A 291 -21.07 -31.54 -12.35
C ARG A 291 -19.75 -30.82 -12.65
N LEU A 292 -19.73 -29.48 -12.67
CA LEU A 292 -18.50 -28.70 -12.85
C LEU A 292 -17.45 -28.98 -11.76
N GLN A 293 -17.90 -29.07 -10.50
CA GLN A 293 -17.03 -29.44 -9.37
C GLN A 293 -16.36 -30.81 -9.58
N MET A 294 -17.03 -31.71 -10.28
CA MET A 294 -16.57 -33.07 -10.53
C MET A 294 -15.85 -33.24 -11.88
N LEU A 295 -15.61 -32.17 -12.65
CA LEU A 295 -14.92 -32.23 -13.96
C LEU A 295 -13.62 -33.03 -13.94
N PRO A 296 -12.71 -32.90 -12.95
CA PRO A 296 -11.48 -33.68 -12.90
C PRO A 296 -11.71 -35.20 -12.79
N ARG A 297 -12.87 -35.63 -12.29
CA ARG A 297 -13.24 -37.04 -12.09
C ARG A 297 -14.15 -37.58 -13.19
N LEU A 298 -15.12 -36.78 -13.65
CA LEU A 298 -16.14 -37.19 -14.63
C LEU A 298 -15.75 -36.88 -16.08
N GLY A 299 -14.69 -36.11 -16.29
CA GLY A 299 -14.31 -35.62 -17.60
C GLY A 299 -15.16 -34.44 -18.06
N VAL A 300 -14.76 -33.86 -19.19
CA VAL A 300 -15.41 -32.69 -19.81
C VAL A 300 -16.57 -33.11 -20.73
N PRO A 301 -17.54 -32.22 -21.01
CA PRO A 301 -18.59 -32.48 -22.00
C PRO A 301 -18.04 -32.81 -23.38
N GLN A 302 -18.83 -33.53 -24.20
CA GLN A 302 -18.47 -33.78 -25.60
C GLN A 302 -18.24 -32.46 -26.35
N GLY A 303 -17.17 -32.40 -27.14
CA GLY A 303 -16.77 -31.19 -27.90
C GLY A 303 -15.89 -30.21 -27.11
N VAL A 304 -15.62 -30.46 -25.83
CA VAL A 304 -14.66 -29.68 -25.04
C VAL A 304 -13.34 -30.44 -24.94
N ASP A 305 -12.22 -29.78 -25.21
CA ASP A 305 -10.89 -30.35 -24.96
C ASP A 305 -10.60 -30.41 -23.45
N ALA A 306 -10.34 -31.61 -22.95
CA ALA A 306 -10.03 -31.86 -21.53
C ALA A 306 -8.77 -31.12 -21.08
N ALA A 307 -7.75 -31.04 -21.94
CA ALA A 307 -6.51 -30.34 -21.61
C ALA A 307 -6.74 -28.82 -21.53
N ALA A 308 -7.52 -28.25 -22.46
CA ALA A 308 -7.91 -26.84 -22.41
C ALA A 308 -8.75 -26.52 -21.17
N ALA A 309 -9.72 -27.36 -20.81
CA ALA A 309 -10.53 -27.16 -19.62
C ALA A 309 -9.68 -27.25 -18.33
N GLY A 310 -8.74 -28.19 -18.27
CA GLY A 310 -7.78 -28.30 -17.18
C GLY A 310 -6.90 -27.05 -17.03
N ARG A 311 -6.41 -26.49 -18.14
CA ARG A 311 -5.68 -25.21 -18.15
C ARG A 311 -6.53 -24.05 -17.68
N VAL A 312 -7.79 -23.95 -18.13
CA VAL A 312 -8.72 -22.91 -17.67
C VAL A 312 -8.96 -23.03 -16.16
N LEU A 313 -9.20 -24.23 -15.65
CA LEU A 313 -9.39 -24.46 -14.22
C LEU A 313 -8.14 -24.12 -13.40
N HIS A 314 -6.95 -24.47 -13.89
CA HIS A 314 -5.70 -24.18 -13.21
C HIS A 314 -5.34 -22.68 -13.22
N GLU A 315 -5.49 -22.02 -14.38
CA GLU A 315 -5.04 -20.64 -14.56
C GLU A 315 -6.08 -19.58 -14.17
N LEU A 316 -7.38 -19.87 -14.29
CA LEU A 316 -8.45 -18.94 -13.92
C LEU A 316 -9.14 -19.33 -12.60
N GLY A 317 -8.94 -20.56 -12.13
CA GLY A 317 -9.53 -21.06 -10.90
C GLY A 317 -10.99 -21.53 -11.04
N PRO A 318 -11.48 -22.26 -10.03
CA PRO A 318 -12.84 -22.82 -10.01
C PRO A 318 -13.95 -21.74 -10.02
N TYR A 319 -13.70 -20.58 -9.42
CA TYR A 319 -14.65 -19.47 -9.43
C TYR A 319 -14.92 -18.94 -10.84
N ALA A 320 -13.88 -18.71 -11.64
CA ALA A 320 -14.06 -18.30 -13.03
C ALA A 320 -14.82 -19.37 -13.83
N VAL A 321 -14.50 -20.66 -13.61
CA VAL A 321 -15.20 -21.78 -14.25
C VAL A 321 -16.70 -21.76 -13.97
N ASN A 322 -17.09 -21.53 -12.70
CA ASN A 322 -18.50 -21.47 -12.34
C ASN A 322 -19.17 -20.17 -12.82
N TYR A 323 -18.62 -19.00 -12.48
CA TYR A 323 -19.33 -17.72 -12.60
C TYR A 323 -19.10 -16.96 -13.91
N ALA A 324 -17.98 -17.19 -14.60
CA ALA A 324 -17.65 -16.43 -15.81
C ALA A 324 -18.08 -17.12 -17.12
N ARG A 325 -18.60 -18.36 -17.07
CA ARG A 325 -19.03 -19.12 -18.26
C ARG A 325 -20.10 -18.44 -19.10
N GLY A 326 -21.01 -17.68 -18.48
CA GLY A 326 -22.02 -16.91 -19.19
C GLY A 326 -21.46 -15.72 -19.97
N VAL A 327 -20.51 -14.98 -19.38
CA VAL A 327 -19.89 -13.81 -20.04
C VAL A 327 -18.82 -14.22 -21.06
N ALA A 328 -18.20 -15.40 -20.88
CA ALA A 328 -17.15 -15.90 -21.76
C ALA A 328 -17.63 -16.09 -23.22
N GLY A 329 -18.93 -16.27 -23.44
CA GLY A 329 -19.52 -16.34 -24.78
C GLY A 329 -19.40 -15.04 -25.59
N ALA A 330 -19.18 -13.91 -24.94
CA ALA A 330 -18.94 -12.62 -25.59
C ALA A 330 -17.46 -12.38 -25.97
N GLY A 331 -16.59 -13.38 -25.82
CA GLY A 331 -15.19 -13.33 -26.23
C GLY A 331 -14.21 -12.96 -25.12
N ALA A 332 -12.91 -12.95 -25.46
CA ALA A 332 -11.83 -12.79 -24.49
C ALA A 332 -11.85 -11.41 -23.80
N ASN A 333 -12.19 -10.34 -24.52
CA ASN A 333 -12.24 -9.00 -23.94
C ASN A 333 -13.32 -8.88 -22.85
N ALA A 334 -14.52 -9.42 -23.10
CA ALA A 334 -15.60 -9.42 -22.12
C ALA A 334 -15.23 -10.24 -20.87
N LEU A 335 -14.61 -11.41 -21.08
CA LEU A 335 -14.10 -12.23 -19.98
C LEU A 335 -13.01 -11.50 -19.17
N GLN A 336 -12.06 -10.85 -19.83
CA GLN A 336 -10.98 -10.11 -19.18
C GLN A 336 -11.54 -8.97 -18.31
N ASN A 337 -12.47 -8.17 -18.84
CA ASN A 337 -13.10 -7.08 -18.10
C ASN A 337 -13.90 -7.60 -16.90
N TRP A 338 -14.62 -8.71 -17.08
CA TRP A 338 -15.36 -9.34 -15.99
C TRP A 338 -14.44 -9.86 -14.88
N LEU A 339 -13.35 -10.54 -15.24
CA LEU A 339 -12.36 -11.04 -14.29
C LEU A 339 -11.73 -9.89 -13.49
N LEU A 340 -11.33 -8.81 -14.17
CA LEU A 340 -10.75 -7.64 -13.51
C LEU A 340 -11.76 -7.02 -12.53
N HIS A 341 -12.99 -6.77 -12.98
CA HIS A 341 -14.03 -6.15 -12.16
C HIS A 341 -14.39 -7.00 -10.93
N ARG A 342 -14.46 -8.32 -11.09
CA ARG A 342 -14.77 -9.25 -9.99
C ARG A 342 -13.59 -9.53 -9.07
N SER A 343 -12.36 -9.37 -9.53
CA SER A 343 -11.18 -9.78 -8.76
C SER A 343 -10.93 -9.02 -7.46
N GLY A 344 -11.52 -7.83 -7.28
CA GLY A 344 -11.24 -6.95 -6.15
C GLY A 344 -9.91 -6.21 -6.24
N LEU A 345 -9.17 -6.32 -7.35
CA LEU A 345 -7.89 -5.63 -7.54
C LEU A 345 -8.05 -4.10 -7.65
N SER A 346 -9.04 -3.62 -8.41
CA SER A 346 -9.19 -2.18 -8.65
C SER A 346 -9.42 -1.36 -7.36
N PRO A 347 -10.24 -1.81 -6.39
CA PRO A 347 -10.30 -1.16 -5.09
C PRO A 347 -8.96 -1.14 -4.34
N VAL A 348 -8.12 -2.19 -4.46
CA VAL A 348 -6.77 -2.18 -3.87
C VAL A 348 -5.88 -1.15 -4.56
N GLU A 349 -5.86 -1.11 -5.90
CA GLU A 349 -5.10 -0.11 -6.66
C GLU A 349 -5.54 1.32 -6.33
N GLU A 350 -6.85 1.55 -6.17
CA GLU A 350 -7.40 2.83 -5.75
C GLU A 350 -6.93 3.22 -4.35
N LEU A 351 -6.97 2.30 -3.38
CA LEU A 351 -6.49 2.56 -2.02
C LEU A 351 -4.97 2.79 -1.98
N VAL A 352 -4.18 2.04 -2.75
CA VAL A 352 -2.72 2.26 -2.86
C VAL A 352 -2.45 3.64 -3.49
N GLY A 353 -3.11 3.98 -4.60
CA GLY A 353 -2.92 5.25 -5.29
C GLY A 353 -3.38 6.47 -4.48
N THR A 354 -4.51 6.36 -3.78
CA THR A 354 -5.07 7.47 -2.99
C THR A 354 -4.45 7.55 -1.60
N ARG A 355 -4.43 6.46 -0.84
CA ARG A 355 -4.03 6.49 0.56
C ARG A 355 -2.53 6.30 0.75
N PHE A 356 -1.88 5.40 0.02
CA PHE A 356 -0.44 5.24 0.20
C PHE A 356 0.34 6.40 -0.44
N VAL A 357 0.13 6.69 -1.72
CA VAL A 357 0.92 7.76 -2.38
C VAL A 357 0.69 9.13 -1.74
N ARG A 358 -0.55 9.49 -1.38
CA ARG A 358 -0.85 10.82 -0.81
C ARG A 358 -0.50 10.93 0.67
N ARG A 359 -0.67 9.86 1.46
CA ARG A 359 -0.39 9.89 2.92
C ARG A 359 1.06 9.57 3.25
N CYS A 360 1.78 8.81 2.42
CA CYS A 360 3.16 8.41 2.72
C CYS A 360 4.19 9.51 2.47
N MET A 361 3.94 10.50 1.60
CA MET A 361 4.91 11.58 1.41
C MET A 361 5.08 12.43 2.69
N PRO A 362 4.01 12.86 3.38
CA PRO A 362 4.16 13.44 4.72
C PRO A 362 4.89 12.55 5.72
N LEU A 363 4.67 11.23 5.70
CA LEU A 363 5.38 10.28 6.58
C LEU A 363 6.88 10.22 6.26
N THR A 364 7.23 10.25 4.98
CA THR A 364 8.61 10.28 4.49
C THR A 364 9.31 11.56 4.94
N VAL A 365 8.65 12.71 4.75
CA VAL A 365 9.14 14.01 5.19
C VAL A 365 9.36 14.03 6.70
N GLU A 366 8.39 13.58 7.48
CA GLU A 366 8.48 13.50 8.94
C GLU A 366 9.67 12.64 9.39
N ARG A 367 9.90 11.49 8.74
CA ARG A 367 11.05 10.63 9.01
C ARG A 367 12.37 11.36 8.71
N VAL A 368 12.43 12.12 7.61
CA VAL A 368 13.62 12.91 7.25
C VAL A 368 13.87 14.03 8.26
N LEU A 369 12.84 14.79 8.64
CA LEU A 369 12.96 15.83 9.67
C LEU A 369 13.43 15.24 11.01
N ARG A 370 12.94 14.05 11.39
CA ARG A 370 13.40 13.33 12.58
C ARG A 370 14.86 12.88 12.45
N GLY A 371 15.27 12.38 11.29
CA GLY A 371 16.67 12.03 11.01
C GLY A 371 17.59 13.24 11.14
N LEU A 372 17.22 14.38 10.55
CA LEU A 372 17.97 15.64 10.67
C LEU A 372 18.05 16.13 12.13
N ARG A 373 16.98 15.97 12.91
CA ARG A 373 17.01 16.22 14.37
C ARG A 373 17.98 15.29 15.08
N GLY A 374 17.98 14.00 14.72
CA GLY A 374 18.93 13.01 15.24
C GLY A 374 20.38 13.43 15.00
N LEU A 375 20.71 13.79 13.76
CA LEU A 375 22.01 14.34 13.37
C LEU A 375 22.37 15.60 14.14
N SER A 376 21.41 16.51 14.38
CA SER A 376 21.65 17.73 15.17
C SER A 376 21.95 17.45 16.65
N ARG A 377 21.42 16.35 17.20
CA ARG A 377 21.57 15.96 18.61
C ARG A 377 22.85 15.17 18.87
N SER A 378 23.35 14.45 17.87
CA SER A 378 24.63 13.73 17.97
C SER A 378 25.85 14.65 17.93
N MET A 379 25.66 15.95 17.70
CA MET A 379 26.75 16.94 17.74
C MET A 379 27.03 17.41 19.17
N PRO A 380 28.30 17.76 19.49
CA PRO A 380 28.63 18.40 20.75
C PRO A 380 27.84 19.70 20.96
N ALA A 381 27.44 19.99 22.21
CA ALA A 381 26.66 21.17 22.55
C ALA A 381 27.34 22.51 22.19
N SER A 382 28.67 22.51 22.07
CA SER A 382 29.48 23.67 21.62
C SER A 382 29.33 23.98 20.12
N TYR A 383 28.71 23.09 19.34
CA TYR A 383 28.55 23.27 17.90
C TYR A 383 27.28 24.08 17.61
N GLU A 384 27.41 25.41 17.49
CA GLU A 384 26.31 26.33 17.14
C GLU A 384 25.54 25.91 15.88
N ALA A 385 26.21 25.23 14.95
CA ALA A 385 25.58 24.76 13.72
C ALA A 385 24.48 23.70 13.99
N GLY A 386 24.57 22.92 15.07
CA GLY A 386 23.50 22.00 15.48
C GLY A 386 22.26 22.74 15.97
N ALA A 387 22.42 23.90 16.64
CA ALA A 387 21.31 24.77 16.99
C ALA A 387 20.68 25.41 15.75
N ARG A 388 21.49 25.94 14.84
CA ARG A 388 21.02 26.49 13.55
C ARG A 388 20.18 25.49 12.74
N LEU A 389 20.59 24.23 12.70
CA LEU A 389 19.81 23.19 12.02
C LEU A 389 18.45 22.96 12.69
N ARG A 390 18.37 22.96 14.03
CA ARG A 390 17.10 22.82 14.76
C ARG A 390 16.18 24.01 14.49
N ASP A 391 16.70 25.24 14.57
CA ASP A 391 15.93 26.45 14.28
C ASP A 391 15.40 26.42 12.85
N ARG A 392 16.22 25.96 11.90
CA ARG A 392 15.81 25.84 10.50
C ARG A 392 14.73 24.77 10.30
N ILE A 393 14.81 23.63 10.99
CA ILE A 393 13.78 22.59 10.99
C ILE A 393 12.45 23.17 11.52
N GLU A 394 12.49 23.93 12.62
CA GLU A 394 11.29 24.58 13.18
C GLU A 394 10.67 25.59 12.21
N GLN A 395 11.49 26.43 11.55
CA GLN A 395 11.01 27.35 10.51
C GLN A 395 10.35 26.61 9.33
N VAL A 396 10.90 25.47 8.94
CA VAL A 396 10.33 24.64 7.87
C VAL A 396 8.97 24.08 8.29
N GLU A 397 8.84 23.56 9.51
CA GLU A 397 7.57 23.01 10.03
C GLU A 397 6.45 24.05 10.15
N LEU A 398 6.79 25.33 10.33
CA LEU A 398 5.81 26.43 10.36
C LEU A 398 5.26 26.80 8.98
N GLN A 399 5.86 26.33 7.88
CA GLN A 399 5.38 26.64 6.54
C GLN A 399 4.03 25.98 6.25
N PRO A 400 3.11 26.65 5.54
CA PRO A 400 1.81 26.07 5.16
C PRO A 400 1.89 24.71 4.45
N ALA A 401 2.97 24.47 3.70
CA ALA A 401 3.21 23.20 3.02
C ALA A 401 3.35 22.00 3.96
N MET A 402 3.82 22.22 5.21
CA MET A 402 4.01 21.18 6.22
C MET A 402 2.74 20.82 6.99
N HIS A 403 1.64 21.56 6.81
CA HIS A 403 0.38 21.33 7.54
C HIS A 403 -0.19 19.93 7.31
N ARG A 404 0.14 19.28 6.18
CA ARG A 404 -0.23 17.88 5.91
C ARG A 404 0.26 16.89 6.97
N ILE A 405 1.41 17.15 7.57
CA ILE A 405 1.95 16.32 8.65
C ILE A 405 1.08 16.48 9.90
N ALA A 406 0.64 17.71 10.21
CA ALA A 406 -0.27 17.98 11.32
C ALA A 406 -1.63 17.29 11.11
N GLU A 407 -2.17 17.28 9.89
CA GLU A 407 -3.41 16.57 9.55
C GLU A 407 -3.31 15.07 9.82
N LEU A 408 -2.20 14.43 9.44
CA LEU A 408 -1.98 13.01 9.76
C LEU A 408 -1.81 12.76 11.26
N ARG A 409 -1.11 13.64 11.98
CA ARG A 409 -1.00 13.56 13.45
C ARG A 409 -2.38 13.70 14.09
N ALA A 410 -3.22 14.58 13.59
CA ALA A 410 -4.59 14.74 14.05
C ALA A 410 -5.43 13.46 13.84
N LEU A 411 -5.28 12.78 12.69
CA LEU A 411 -5.91 11.47 12.49
C LEU A 411 -5.47 10.43 13.53
N GLN A 412 -4.19 10.39 13.91
CA GLN A 412 -3.71 9.50 14.97
C GLN A 412 -4.29 9.85 16.34
N LEU A 413 -4.40 11.16 16.61
CA LEU A 413 -5.07 11.65 17.80
C LEU A 413 -6.57 11.34 17.79
N LEU A 414 -7.15 10.84 16.71
CA LEU A 414 -8.53 10.36 16.67
C LEU A 414 -8.63 8.83 16.61
N ALA A 415 -7.55 8.13 16.27
CA ALA A 415 -7.51 6.67 16.18
C ALA A 415 -7.98 6.02 17.50
N GLY A 416 -8.91 5.06 17.38
CA GLY A 416 -9.47 4.33 18.53
C GLY A 416 -10.41 5.13 19.43
N ARG A 417 -10.77 6.38 19.10
CA ARG A 417 -11.72 7.17 19.90
C ARG A 417 -13.15 6.98 19.45
N SER A 418 -14.00 6.74 20.44
CA SER A 418 -15.44 6.60 20.26
C SER A 418 -16.14 7.95 20.42
N GLY A 419 -17.21 8.16 19.65
CA GLY A 419 -18.06 9.36 19.73
C GLY A 419 -18.37 9.96 18.35
N ALA A 420 -19.52 10.61 18.23
CA ALA A 420 -19.96 11.22 16.97
C ALA A 420 -18.95 12.27 16.47
N LEU A 421 -18.52 13.17 17.36
CA LEU A 421 -17.57 14.24 17.03
C LEU A 421 -16.22 13.69 16.53
N ALA A 422 -15.65 12.68 17.21
CA ALA A 422 -14.40 12.08 16.78
C ALA A 422 -14.53 11.43 15.39
N ARG A 423 -15.62 10.70 15.13
CA ARG A 423 -15.90 10.11 13.80
C ARG A 423 -16.07 11.17 12.71
N ASP A 424 -16.76 12.26 13.02
CA ASP A 424 -16.97 13.34 12.05
C ASP A 424 -15.67 14.07 11.72
N LEU A 425 -14.84 14.37 12.72
CA LEU A 425 -13.52 14.95 12.51
C LEU A 425 -12.58 14.01 11.73
N THR A 426 -12.61 12.70 12.01
CA THR A 426 -11.85 11.70 11.23
C THR A 426 -12.25 11.74 9.76
N ARG A 427 -13.56 11.75 9.46
CA ARG A 427 -14.07 11.81 8.08
C ARG A 427 -13.64 13.10 7.37
N GLU A 428 -13.73 14.24 8.05
CA GLU A 428 -13.32 15.53 7.48
C GLU A 428 -11.80 15.59 7.24
N LEU A 429 -10.98 15.06 8.15
CA LEU A 429 -9.53 14.96 7.97
C LEU A 429 -9.15 13.99 6.84
N ASP A 430 -9.82 12.84 6.72
CA ASP A 430 -9.62 11.92 5.58
C ASP A 430 -9.90 12.64 4.25
N LEU A 431 -10.99 13.40 4.15
CA LEU A 431 -11.30 14.21 2.96
C LEU A 431 -10.22 15.24 2.66
N MET A 432 -9.70 15.93 3.69
CA MET A 432 -8.62 16.90 3.53
C MET A 432 -7.39 16.22 2.95
N ILE A 433 -6.96 15.12 3.56
CA ILE A 433 -5.69 14.44 3.27
C ILE A 433 -5.73 13.76 1.89
N ASP A 434 -6.82 13.08 1.57
CA ASP A 434 -6.92 12.24 0.36
C ASP A 434 -7.16 13.05 -0.93
N ASN A 435 -7.47 14.34 -0.82
CA ASN A 435 -7.83 15.17 -1.97
C ASN A 435 -6.97 16.44 -2.07
N ASP A 436 -6.76 16.92 -3.30
CA ASP A 436 -6.07 18.20 -3.54
C ASP A 436 -7.01 19.30 -3.99
N GLU A 437 -8.06 18.96 -4.74
CA GLU A 437 -9.04 19.93 -5.19
C GLU A 437 -9.85 20.47 -4.00
N PRO A 438 -9.97 21.80 -3.85
CA PRO A 438 -10.69 22.41 -2.74
C PRO A 438 -12.11 21.86 -2.53
N TRP A 439 -12.87 21.64 -3.60
CA TRP A 439 -14.23 21.12 -3.51
C TRP A 439 -14.29 19.64 -3.10
N ARG A 440 -13.31 18.82 -3.50
CA ARG A 440 -13.21 17.41 -3.06
C ARG A 440 -12.77 17.29 -1.60
N ARG A 441 -11.92 18.19 -1.13
CA ARG A 441 -11.59 18.30 0.31
C ARG A 441 -12.80 18.62 1.17
N LEU A 442 -13.83 19.23 0.60
CA LEU A 442 -15.13 19.43 1.24
C LEU A 442 -16.13 18.30 0.91
N GLY A 443 -15.68 17.18 0.36
CA GLY A 443 -16.55 16.03 0.03
C GLY A 443 -17.62 16.31 -1.01
N ALA A 444 -17.49 17.37 -1.81
CA ALA A 444 -18.44 17.65 -2.88
C ALA A 444 -18.22 16.67 -4.05
N GLY A 445 -19.31 16.12 -4.60
CA GLY A 445 -19.26 15.22 -5.76
C GLY A 445 -19.05 15.93 -7.12
N ARG A 446 -19.12 17.27 -7.13
CA ARG A 446 -18.93 18.10 -8.33
C ARG A 446 -18.10 19.34 -8.01
N PRO A 447 -17.42 19.92 -9.00
CA PRO A 447 -16.83 21.26 -8.86
C PRO A 447 -17.85 22.29 -8.38
N MET A 448 -17.44 23.09 -7.40
CA MET A 448 -18.22 24.19 -6.83
C MET A 448 -17.70 25.53 -7.36
N SER A 449 -18.59 26.50 -7.55
CA SER A 449 -18.21 27.87 -7.84
C SER A 449 -17.46 28.50 -6.66
N PRO A 450 -16.61 29.52 -6.88
CA PRO A 450 -15.87 30.16 -5.79
C PRO A 450 -16.76 30.69 -4.64
N PRO A 451 -17.95 31.28 -4.88
CA PRO A 451 -18.88 31.66 -3.80
C PRO A 451 -19.45 30.47 -3.03
N GLU A 452 -19.90 29.40 -3.72
CA GLU A 452 -20.39 28.18 -3.07
C GLU A 452 -19.29 27.56 -2.18
N LEU A 453 -18.05 27.52 -2.70
CA LEU A 453 -16.90 26.96 -2.00
C LEU A 453 -16.55 27.77 -0.75
N ARG A 454 -16.57 29.10 -0.83
CA ARG A 454 -16.36 29.98 0.33
C ARG A 454 -17.44 29.78 1.40
N ALA A 455 -18.70 29.72 1.00
CA ALA A 455 -19.80 29.52 1.94
C ALA A 455 -19.70 28.17 2.67
N GLU A 456 -19.34 27.10 1.96
CA GLU A 456 -19.13 25.78 2.58
C GLU A 456 -17.90 25.77 3.48
N LEU A 457 -16.79 26.39 3.07
CA LEU A 457 -15.59 26.53 3.91
C LEU A 457 -15.89 27.24 5.22
N THR A 458 -16.62 28.36 5.19
CA THR A 458 -17.01 29.09 6.41
C THR A 458 -17.84 28.19 7.33
N ARG A 459 -18.87 27.52 6.80
CA ARG A 459 -19.70 26.59 7.59
C ARG A 459 -18.87 25.51 8.27
N ARG A 460 -17.94 24.87 7.54
CA ARG A 460 -17.11 23.80 8.11
C ARG A 460 -16.08 24.33 9.10
N TRP A 461 -15.50 25.50 8.81
CA TRP A 461 -14.59 26.19 9.71
C TRP A 461 -15.28 26.52 11.05
N ASP A 462 -16.51 27.07 11.02
CA ASP A 462 -17.27 27.38 12.25
C ASP A 462 -17.56 26.12 13.08
N ARG A 463 -17.92 25.01 12.41
CA ARG A 463 -18.14 23.71 13.08
C ARG A 463 -16.86 23.19 13.74
N ALA A 464 -15.75 23.18 13.00
CA ALA A 464 -14.46 22.74 13.52
C ALA A 464 -13.98 23.64 14.67
N GLN A 465 -14.16 24.96 14.53
CA GLN A 465 -13.80 25.92 15.57
C GLN A 465 -14.62 25.72 16.84
N THR A 466 -15.93 25.48 16.71
CA THR A 466 -16.79 25.12 17.86
C THR A 466 -16.33 23.82 18.53
N ALA A 467 -15.89 22.84 17.74
CA ALA A 467 -15.35 21.58 18.27
C ALA A 467 -14.06 21.77 19.10
N THR A 468 -13.26 22.82 18.83
CA THR A 468 -12.05 23.10 19.61
C THR A 468 -12.32 23.42 21.08
N THR A 469 -13.47 24.02 21.38
CA THR A 469 -13.85 24.46 22.74
C THR A 469 -14.83 23.49 23.41
N THR A 470 -15.63 22.78 22.62
CA THR A 470 -16.67 21.87 23.14
C THR A 470 -16.19 20.42 23.33
N ALA A 471 -15.05 20.05 22.73
CA ALA A 471 -14.48 18.71 22.89
C ALA A 471 -14.06 18.45 24.35
N ARG A 472 -14.55 17.34 24.92
CA ARG A 472 -14.17 16.89 26.27
C ARG A 472 -12.78 16.25 26.32
N ASP A 473 -12.38 15.56 25.24
CA ASP A 473 -11.04 14.98 25.11
C ASP A 473 -10.09 16.03 24.48
N PRO A 474 -9.00 16.44 25.15
CA PRO A 474 -8.03 17.39 24.61
C PRO A 474 -7.47 17.00 23.25
N ARG A 475 -7.35 15.70 22.97
CA ARG A 475 -6.81 15.16 21.71
C ARG A 475 -7.80 15.33 20.56
N VAL A 476 -9.10 15.23 20.84
CA VAL A 476 -10.17 15.58 19.89
C VAL A 476 -10.18 17.09 19.63
N GLY A 477 -9.99 17.90 20.67
CA GLY A 477 -9.86 19.36 20.53
C GLY A 477 -8.65 19.80 19.72
N GLU A 478 -7.50 19.12 19.86
CA GLU A 478 -6.32 19.32 19.01
C GLU A 478 -6.61 18.98 17.54
N ALA A 479 -7.25 17.83 17.27
CA ALA A 479 -7.62 17.45 15.91
C ALA A 479 -8.57 18.46 15.26
N ALA A 480 -9.53 18.99 16.03
CA ALA A 480 -10.40 20.08 15.59
C ALA A 480 -9.60 21.35 15.24
N ARG A 481 -8.60 21.73 16.05
CA ARG A 481 -7.74 22.90 15.78
C ARG A 481 -6.94 22.74 14.49
N VAL A 482 -6.39 21.55 14.26
CA VAL A 482 -5.69 21.23 13.00
C VAL A 482 -6.64 21.35 11.81
N LEU A 483 -7.86 20.81 11.92
CA LEU A 483 -8.86 20.88 10.85
C LEU A 483 -9.33 22.32 10.57
N THR A 484 -9.53 23.14 11.62
CA THR A 484 -9.78 24.59 11.47
C THR A 484 -8.69 25.26 10.64
N ARG A 485 -7.42 24.95 10.94
CA ARG A 485 -6.28 25.48 10.17
C ARG A 485 -6.29 24.97 8.73
N SER A 486 -6.66 23.71 8.48
CA SER A 486 -6.82 23.16 7.12
C SER A 486 -7.82 23.95 6.30
N TYR A 487 -9.02 24.23 6.84
CA TYR A 487 -10.02 25.05 6.16
C TYR A 487 -9.51 26.47 5.87
N ALA A 488 -8.79 27.09 6.81
CA ALA A 488 -8.21 28.41 6.62
C ALA A 488 -7.16 28.44 5.49
N LEU A 489 -6.33 27.40 5.38
CA LEU A 489 -5.35 27.27 4.30
C LEU A 489 -6.02 27.07 2.94
N VAL A 490 -7.05 26.20 2.87
CA VAL A 490 -7.85 26.03 1.64
C VAL A 490 -8.49 27.37 1.23
N GLY A 491 -9.01 28.13 2.19
CA GLY A 491 -9.56 29.46 1.93
C GLY A 491 -8.53 30.48 1.46
N ALA A 492 -7.28 30.42 1.96
CA ALA A 492 -6.20 31.30 1.54
C ALA A 492 -5.80 31.06 0.07
N ASP A 493 -5.75 29.80 -0.37
CA ASP A 493 -5.45 29.42 -1.75
C ASP A 493 -6.51 29.89 -2.76
N LEU A 494 -7.72 30.25 -2.30
CA LEU A 494 -8.82 30.77 -3.13
C LEU A 494 -8.81 32.30 -3.29
N ARG A 495 -7.91 33.02 -2.61
CA ARG A 495 -7.79 34.47 -2.81
C ARG A 495 -7.20 34.71 -4.22
N PRO A 496 -7.77 35.62 -5.02
CA PRO A 496 -7.17 35.94 -6.31
C PRO A 496 -5.74 36.45 -6.07
N LEU A 497 -4.78 35.93 -6.84
CA LEU A 497 -3.46 36.55 -6.96
C LEU A 497 -3.69 38.03 -7.31
N PRO A 498 -3.02 38.98 -6.65
CA PRO A 498 -3.07 40.37 -7.10
C PRO A 498 -2.68 40.39 -8.57
N ARG A 499 -3.52 41.00 -9.41
CA ARG A 499 -3.20 41.22 -10.82
C ARG A 499 -1.88 42.02 -10.84
N MET A 500 -0.79 41.39 -11.27
CA MET A 500 0.43 42.09 -11.63
C MET A 500 0.22 42.82 -12.95
#